data_AF-A0A8X6KKH4-F1
#
_entry.id   AF-A0A8X6KKH4-F1
#
_cell.length_a   1.000
_cell.length_b   1.000
_cell.length_c   1.000
_cell.angle_alpha   90.00
_cell.angle_beta   90.00
_cell.angle_gamma   90.00
#
_symmetry.space_group_name_H-M   'P 1'
#
loop_
_entity.id
_entity.type
_entity.pdbx_description
1 polymer ?
#
loop_
_entity_poly.entity_id
_entity_poly.type
_entity_poly.pdbx_seq_one_letter_code
_entity_poly.pdbx_strand_id
1 'polypeptide(L)'
;MSAYTPSYKNNLFARNYLSLFTDLAQNNTNVTREEYKNNTCLYVLDLTQDFSASDPFMNVARSGDISVHLKFDEDLLETLTLLVYMEMQSLIEIDKSRNIFTDY
;
A
#
# COMPACT_ATOMS: atom_id res chain seq x y z
N MET A 1 -11.64 6.77 -2.88
CA MET A 1 -11.49 5.30 -2.89
C MET A 1 -12.48 4.70 -1.90
N SER A 2 -13.23 3.64 -2.25
CA SER A 2 -14.07 2.94 -1.27
C SER A 2 -13.22 1.96 -0.46
N ALA A 3 -13.52 1.85 0.84
CA ALA A 3 -12.84 0.92 1.74
C ALA A 3 -12.89 -0.52 1.21
N TYR A 4 -11.82 -1.27 1.45
CA TYR A 4 -11.83 -2.71 1.16
C TYR A 4 -12.73 -3.43 2.18
N THR A 5 -13.57 -4.32 1.67
CA THR A 5 -14.46 -5.16 2.48
C THR A 5 -14.34 -6.64 2.06
N PRO A 6 -13.16 -7.26 2.21
CA PRO A 6 -12.98 -8.63 1.78
C PRO A 6 -13.76 -9.63 2.63
N SER A 7 -14.17 -10.72 2.01
CA SER A 7 -14.59 -11.94 2.69
C SER A 7 -13.89 -13.14 2.07
N TYR A 8 -12.86 -13.65 2.75
CA TYR A 8 -12.13 -14.84 2.31
C TYR A 8 -13.02 -16.09 2.35
N LYS A 9 -13.93 -16.18 3.34
CA LYS A 9 -14.94 -17.26 3.44
C LYS A 9 -15.85 -17.31 2.21
N ASN A 10 -16.34 -16.14 1.75
CA ASN A 10 -17.26 -16.03 0.61
C ASN A 10 -16.58 -15.79 -0.74
N ASN A 11 -15.25 -15.91 -0.83
CA ASN A 11 -14.45 -15.63 -2.03
C ASN A 11 -14.56 -14.19 -2.58
N LEU A 12 -14.88 -13.22 -1.71
CA LEU A 12 -14.97 -11.80 -2.05
C LEU A 12 -13.66 -11.07 -1.73
N PHE A 13 -12.60 -11.33 -2.49
CA PHE A 13 -11.29 -10.67 -2.27
C PHE A 13 -10.56 -10.32 -3.57
N ALA A 14 -11.24 -10.47 -4.73
CA ALA A 14 -10.62 -10.32 -6.04
C ALA A 14 -10.01 -8.94 -6.26
N ARG A 15 -10.65 -7.87 -5.76
CA ARG A 15 -10.12 -6.49 -5.85
C ARG A 15 -8.79 -6.33 -5.12
N ASN A 16 -8.66 -6.93 -3.95
CA ASN A 16 -7.46 -6.81 -3.11
C ASN A 16 -6.32 -7.66 -3.66
N TYR A 17 -6.65 -8.85 -4.19
CA TYR A 17 -5.67 -9.65 -4.90
C TYR A 17 -5.17 -8.93 -6.16
N LEU A 18 -6.07 -8.29 -6.91
CA LEU A 18 -5.69 -7.51 -8.09
C LEU A 18 -4.81 -6.31 -7.74
N SER A 19 -5.02 -5.68 -6.57
CA SER A 19 -4.21 -4.52 -6.15
C SER A 19 -2.74 -4.88 -5.94
N LEU A 20 -2.40 -6.14 -5.66
CA LEU A 20 -1.00 -6.58 -5.62
C LEU A 20 -0.28 -6.36 -6.97
N PHE A 21 -1.01 -6.40 -8.09
CA PHE A 21 -0.44 -6.23 -9.42
C PHE A 21 -0.55 -4.79 -9.91
N THR A 22 -1.68 -4.14 -9.64
CA THR A 22 -1.91 -2.76 -10.11
C THR A 22 -1.14 -1.74 -9.28
N ASP A 23 -1.15 -1.87 -7.95
CA ASP A 23 -0.64 -0.84 -7.05
C ASP A 23 0.87 -1.01 -6.78
N LEU A 24 1.43 -2.22 -6.95
CA LEU A 24 2.87 -2.43 -7.05
C LEU A 24 3.41 -2.22 -8.49
N ALA A 25 2.53 -2.08 -9.48
CA ALA A 25 2.85 -2.19 -10.91
C ALA A 25 3.72 -3.42 -11.26
N GLN A 26 3.57 -4.53 -10.52
CA GLN A 26 4.32 -5.76 -10.72
C GLN A 26 3.47 -6.80 -11.44
N ASN A 27 4.00 -7.36 -12.52
CA ASN A 27 3.32 -8.43 -13.25
C ASN A 27 3.45 -9.80 -12.57
N ASN A 28 4.37 -9.94 -11.62
CA ASN A 28 4.52 -11.15 -10.83
C ASN A 28 4.87 -10.81 -9.38
N THR A 29 4.00 -11.23 -8.48
CA THR A 29 4.15 -11.04 -7.03
C THR A 29 4.59 -12.31 -6.32
N ASN A 30 4.74 -13.43 -7.05
CA ASN A 30 4.96 -14.78 -6.53
C ASN A 30 3.90 -15.24 -5.51
N VAL A 31 2.73 -14.59 -5.49
CA VAL A 31 1.59 -14.98 -4.65
C VAL A 31 0.46 -15.40 -5.56
N THR A 32 0.09 -16.68 -5.50
CA THR A 32 -1.08 -17.18 -6.22
C THR A 32 -2.37 -16.70 -5.54
N ARG A 33 -3.49 -16.74 -6.27
CA ARG A 33 -4.80 -16.38 -5.71
C ARG A 33 -5.21 -17.27 -4.53
N GLU A 34 -4.81 -18.54 -4.56
CA GLU A 34 -5.11 -19.50 -3.50
C GLU A 34 -4.26 -19.24 -2.25
N GLU A 35 -2.95 -18.98 -2.41
CA GLU A 35 -2.10 -18.53 -1.31
C GLU A 35 -2.59 -17.22 -0.72
N TYR A 36 -2.98 -16.25 -1.55
CA TYR A 36 -3.53 -14.98 -1.09
C TYR A 36 -4.73 -15.17 -0.16
N LYS A 37 -5.65 -16.08 -0.53
CA LYS A 37 -6.85 -16.39 0.23
C LYS A 37 -6.54 -17.06 1.57
N ASN A 38 -5.59 -18.01 1.58
CA ASN A 38 -5.42 -18.93 2.69
C ASN A 38 -4.32 -18.50 3.67
N ASN A 39 -3.28 -17.83 3.19
CA ASN A 39 -2.03 -17.62 3.92
C ASN A 39 -1.59 -16.15 3.96
N THR A 40 -2.42 -15.21 3.51
CA THR A 40 -2.04 -13.80 3.48
C THR A 40 -3.15 -12.89 4.01
N CYS A 41 -2.72 -11.79 4.61
CA CYS A 41 -3.54 -10.63 4.91
C CYS A 41 -2.80 -9.37 4.42
N LEU A 42 -2.27 -9.44 3.18
CA LEU A 42 -1.49 -8.37 2.58
C LEU A 42 -2.41 -7.43 1.79
N TYR A 43 -2.30 -6.13 2.09
CA TYR A 43 -2.97 -5.07 1.36
C TYR A 43 -1.93 -4.11 0.84
N VAL A 44 -1.93 -3.92 -0.47
CA VAL A 44 -1.14 -2.88 -1.14
C VAL A 44 -2.10 -1.80 -1.59
N LEU A 45 -1.67 -0.56 -1.38
CA LEU A 45 -2.41 0.65 -1.69
C LEU A 45 -1.44 1.62 -2.37
N ASP A 46 -1.76 2.05 -3.58
CA ASP A 46 -1.17 3.25 -4.14
C ASP A 46 -1.87 4.48 -3.55
N LEU A 47 -1.13 5.30 -2.81
CA LEU A 47 -1.62 6.51 -2.15
C LEU A 47 -1.37 7.78 -2.98
N THR A 48 -0.74 7.66 -4.15
CA THR A 48 -0.63 8.78 -5.11
C THR A 48 -2.00 9.11 -5.69
N GLN A 49 -2.19 10.37 -6.09
CA GLN A 49 -3.50 10.83 -6.57
C GLN A 49 -3.82 10.33 -7.98
N ASP A 50 -2.79 10.00 -8.72
CA ASP A 50 -2.80 9.62 -10.12
C ASP A 50 -2.47 8.13 -10.34
N PHE A 51 -2.29 7.35 -9.26
CA PHE A 51 -1.94 5.93 -9.29
C PHE A 51 -0.61 5.65 -10.01
N SER A 52 0.37 6.52 -9.76
CA SER A 52 1.68 6.51 -10.40
C SER A 52 2.81 6.22 -9.41
N ALA A 53 2.54 5.55 -8.27
CA ALA A 53 3.56 5.27 -7.26
C ALA A 53 4.77 4.49 -7.81
N SER A 54 4.54 3.69 -8.85
CA SER A 54 5.59 2.90 -9.51
C SER A 54 6.14 3.53 -10.79
N ASP A 55 5.68 4.74 -11.15
CA ASP A 55 6.14 5.47 -12.32
C ASP A 55 7.33 6.40 -11.97
N PRO A 56 8.15 6.80 -12.95
CA PRO A 56 9.30 7.68 -12.71
C PRO A 56 8.91 9.15 -12.47
N PHE A 57 7.61 9.47 -12.43
CA PHE A 57 7.13 10.85 -12.26
C PHE A 57 7.12 11.25 -10.79
N MET A 58 7.56 12.47 -10.51
CA MET A 58 7.50 13.04 -9.17
C MET A 58 6.12 13.65 -8.95
N ASN A 59 5.41 13.13 -7.96
CA ASN A 59 4.19 13.74 -7.48
C ASN A 59 4.52 14.96 -6.61
N VAL A 60 3.68 16.00 -6.67
CA VAL A 60 3.85 17.16 -5.78
C VAL A 60 3.70 16.70 -4.34
N ALA A 61 4.73 16.87 -3.52
CA ALA A 61 4.71 16.54 -2.11
C ALA A 61 3.55 17.25 -1.41
N ARG A 62 2.75 16.48 -0.67
CA ARG A 62 1.66 17.01 0.16
C ARG A 62 1.78 16.45 1.56
N SER A 63 1.69 17.33 2.54
CA SER A 63 1.58 16.94 3.94
C SER A 63 0.15 16.49 4.25
N GLY A 64 0.00 15.43 5.02
CA GLY A 64 -1.27 14.96 5.54
C GLY A 64 -1.10 13.81 6.53
N ASP A 65 -2.16 13.52 7.27
CA ASP A 65 -2.19 12.41 8.21
C ASP A 65 -2.74 11.14 7.55
N ILE A 66 -2.13 10.00 7.87
CA ILE A 66 -2.59 8.69 7.41
C ILE A 66 -3.10 7.91 8.62
N SER A 67 -4.37 7.54 8.58
CA SER A 67 -5.03 6.74 9.60
C SER A 67 -5.50 5.41 9.02
N VAL A 68 -5.13 4.30 9.67
CA VAL A 68 -5.54 2.95 9.26
C VAL A 68 -6.66 2.48 10.18
N HIS A 69 -7.83 2.22 9.60
CA HIS A 69 -8.98 1.68 10.31
C HIS A 69 -9.25 0.25 9.84
N LEU A 70 -9.22 -0.70 10.77
CA LEU A 70 -9.49 -2.11 10.52
C LEU A 70 -10.78 -2.54 11.23
N LYS A 71 -11.55 -3.40 10.58
CA LYS A 71 -12.72 -4.06 11.16
C LYS A 71 -12.61 -5.55 10.92
N PHE A 72 -12.83 -6.33 11.97
CA PHE A 72 -12.89 -7.78 11.91
C PHE A 72 -14.35 -8.23 11.89
N ASP A 73 -14.63 -9.30 11.15
CA ASP A 73 -15.96 -9.90 11.04
C ASP A 73 -16.35 -10.68 12.31
N GLU A 74 -15.34 -11.18 13.03
CA GLU A 74 -15.46 -11.95 14.27
C GLU A 74 -14.48 -11.40 15.30
N ASP A 75 -14.73 -11.70 16.58
CA ASP A 75 -13.84 -11.33 17.67
C ASP A 75 -12.47 -12.02 17.50
N LEU A 76 -11.41 -11.26 17.76
CA LEU A 76 -10.05 -11.78 17.69
C LEU A 76 -9.79 -12.73 18.87
N LEU A 77 -9.39 -13.97 18.57
CA LEU A 77 -9.03 -14.97 19.57
C LEU A 77 -7.66 -14.69 20.21
N GLU A 78 -6.82 -13.92 19.52
CA GLU A 78 -5.46 -13.59 19.93
C GLU A 78 -5.07 -12.17 19.49
N THR A 79 -4.01 -11.64 20.09
CA THR A 79 -3.46 -10.34 19.70
C THR A 79 -2.77 -10.45 18.35
N LEU A 80 -3.12 -9.55 17.43
CA LEU A 80 -2.50 -9.46 16.11
C LEU A 80 -1.50 -8.30 16.07
N THR A 81 -0.42 -8.46 15.31
CA THR A 81 0.50 -7.38 14.99
C THR A 81 0.21 -6.87 13.58
N LEU A 82 -0.05 -5.56 13.46
CA LEU A 82 -0.15 -4.90 12.16
C LEU A 82 1.22 -4.34 11.77
N LEU A 83 1.75 -4.81 10.65
CA LEU A 83 2.95 -4.24 10.03
C LEU A 83 2.52 -3.28 8.91
N VAL A 84 3.01 -2.05 8.96
CA VAL A 84 2.74 -1.02 7.95
C VAL A 84 4.06 -0.55 7.38
N TYR A 85 4.18 -0.63 6.06
CA TYR A 85 5.30 -0.13 5.30
C TYR A 85 4.80 0.96 4.35
N MET A 86 5.62 1.99 4.14
CA MET A 86 5.33 3.07 3.22
C MET A 86 6.58 3.35 2.40
N GLU A 87 6.41 3.32 1.08
CA GLU A 87 7.37 3.89 0.16
C GLU A 87 6.89 5.30 -0.20
N MET A 88 7.78 6.28 -0.12
CA MET A 88 7.48 7.66 -0.47
C MET A 88 8.68 8.28 -1.16
N GLN A 89 8.40 9.16 -2.12
CA GLN A 89 9.42 9.99 -2.77
C GLN A 89 9.93 11.04 -1.77
N SER A 90 11.25 11.21 -1.70
CA SER A 90 11.91 12.30 -0.96
C SER A 90 12.75 13.12 -1.92
N LEU A 91 12.81 14.43 -1.70
CA LEU A 91 13.59 15.39 -2.46
C LEU A 91 14.87 15.72 -1.70
N ILE A 92 16.00 15.55 -2.39
CA ILE A 92 17.30 16.05 -1.95
C ILE A 92 17.73 17.14 -2.94
N GLU A 93 17.73 18.39 -2.49
CA GLU A 93 18.23 19.52 -3.27
C GLU A 93 19.68 19.79 -2.92
N ILE A 94 20.54 19.88 -3.95
CA ILE A 94 21.95 20.26 -3.81
C ILE A 94 22.16 21.55 -4.58
N ASP A 95 22.51 22.62 -3.87
CA ASP A 95 22.76 23.91 -4.52
C ASP A 95 24.18 24.00 -5.11
N LYS A 96 24.47 25.10 -5.80
CA LYS A 96 25.80 25.35 -6.41
C LYS A 96 26.93 25.42 -5.39
N SER A 97 26.62 25.77 -4.15
CA SER A 97 27.55 25.83 -3.02
C SER A 97 27.70 24.49 -2.31
N ARG A 98 27.04 23.42 -2.79
CA ARG A 98 26.97 22.09 -2.20
C ARG A 98 26.27 22.06 -0.84
N ASN A 99 25.39 23.01 -0.57
CA ASN A 99 24.45 22.87 0.53
C ASN A 99 23.43 21.80 0.17
N ILE A 100 23.10 20.96 1.16
CA ILE A 100 22.17 19.85 1.01
C ILE A 100 20.90 20.20 1.77
N PHE A 101 19.76 20.19 1.08
CA PHE A 101 18.44 20.38 1.65
C PHE A 101 17.61 19.11 1.42
N THR A 102 16.82 18.71 2.41
CA THR A 102 16.06 17.46 2.40
C THR A 102 14.64 17.69 2.94
N ASP A 103 13.65 17.02 2.35
CA ASP A 103 12.23 17.12 2.76
C ASP A 103 11.66 15.82 3.39
N TYR A 104 12.37 15.24 4.35
CA TYR A 104 11.86 14.11 5.14
C TYR A 104 11.42 14.51 6.56
#